data_AF-A0A962V6D2-F1
#
_entry.id   AF-A0A962V6D2-F1
#
_cell.length_a   1.000
_cell.length_b   1.000
_cell.length_c   1.000
_cell.angle_alpha   90.00
_cell.angle_beta   90.00
_cell.angle_gamma   90.00
#
_symmetry.space_group_name_H-M   'P 1'
#
loop_
_entity.id
_entity.type
_entity.pdbx_description
1 polymer ?
#
loop_
_entity_poly.entity_id
_entity_poly.type
_entity_poly.pdbx_seq_one_letter_code
_entity_poly.pdbx_strand_id
1 'polypeptide(L)'
;MKIATRITSYVLVLVVGLAIGFYYGSRFGQAHAFAFDMAEISYYSAHMDMQMSEGTDATREEAIHAFLALVEKRSEQSNAFFTKKIIATDSALANARLAALAKKRGAVQEAQQYLNRAVSFCPQMGWKDCSAEKISHMVNQLDKEDIFKAQDTQ
;
A
#
# COMPACT_ATOMS: atom_id res chain seq x y z
N MET A 1 20.12 47.24 35.95
CA MET A 1 18.88 46.56 35.52
C MET A 1 18.69 46.43 34.01
N LYS A 2 18.90 47.46 33.18
CA LYS A 2 18.60 47.40 31.72
C LYS A 2 19.38 46.34 30.91
N ILE A 3 20.57 45.93 31.36
CA ILE A 3 21.38 44.90 30.69
C ILE A 3 20.79 43.50 30.92
N ALA A 4 20.38 43.20 32.17
CA ALA A 4 19.78 41.90 32.53
C ALA A 4 18.47 41.63 31.78
N THR A 5 17.63 42.66 31.59
CA THR A 5 16.38 42.53 30.82
C THR A 5 16.64 42.24 29.34
N ARG A 6 17.68 42.83 28.75
CA ARG A 6 18.08 42.55 27.36
C ARG A 6 18.58 41.11 27.19
N ILE A 7 19.47 40.65 28.08
CA ILE A 7 19.98 39.27 28.04
C ILE A 7 18.82 38.27 28.16
N THR A 8 17.90 38.49 29.10
CA THR A 8 16.74 37.61 29.29
C THR A 8 15.85 37.54 28.04
N SER A 9 15.61 38.68 27.37
CA SER A 9 14.82 38.70 26.14
C SER A 9 15.48 37.92 24.99
N TYR A 10 16.80 37.98 24.84
CA TYR A 10 17.51 37.23 23.81
C TYR A 10 17.50 35.72 24.08
N VAL A 11 17.69 35.31 25.33
CA VAL A 11 17.61 33.90 25.72
C VAL A 11 16.21 33.36 25.43
N LEU A 12 15.15 34.11 25.75
CA LEU A 12 13.78 33.69 25.50
C LEU A 12 13.49 33.51 24.00
N VAL A 13 13.92 34.46 23.14
CA VAL A 13 13.78 34.34 21.69
C VAL A 13 14.55 33.12 21.15
N LEU A 14 15.76 32.87 21.66
CA LEU A 14 16.57 31.71 21.25
C LEU A 14 15.90 30.39 21.64
N VAL A 15 15.38 30.27 22.86
CA VAL A 15 14.67 29.07 23.33
C VAL A 15 13.40 28.82 22.51
N VAL A 16 12.61 29.87 22.23
CA VAL A 16 11.41 29.74 21.38
C VAL A 16 11.80 29.33 19.96
N GLY A 17 12.85 29.94 19.40
CA GLY A 17 13.36 29.57 18.07
C GLY A 17 13.82 28.12 17.99
N LEU A 18 14.54 27.62 19.00
CA LEU A 18 14.95 26.22 19.08
C LEU A 18 13.75 25.27 19.23
N ALA A 19 12.77 25.62 20.07
CA ALA A 19 11.56 24.81 20.26
C ALA A 19 10.74 24.69 18.96
N ILE A 20 10.56 25.80 18.25
CA ILE A 20 9.91 25.83 16.93
C ILE A 20 10.72 25.02 15.92
N GLY A 21 12.03 25.25 15.83
CA GLY A 21 12.92 24.53 14.93
C GLY A 21 12.89 23.01 15.14
N PHE A 22 12.89 22.55 16.40
CA PHE A 22 12.78 21.13 16.74
C PHE A 22 11.40 20.56 16.40
N TYR A 23 10.32 21.31 16.67
CA TYR A 23 8.96 20.90 16.32
C TYR A 23 8.77 20.72 14.80
N TYR A 24 9.21 21.68 14.00
CA TYR A 24 9.14 21.55 12.54
C TYR A 24 10.14 20.52 12.00
N GLY A 25 11.36 20.47 12.53
CA GLY A 25 12.39 19.49 12.09
C GLY A 25 11.95 18.04 12.30
N SER A 26 11.36 17.73 13.45
CA SER A 26 10.83 16.39 13.73
C SER A 26 9.65 16.01 12.83
N ARG A 27 8.76 16.96 12.50
CA ARG A 27 7.68 16.78 11.52
C ARG A 27 8.20 16.55 10.10
N PHE A 28 9.22 17.29 9.66
CA PHE A 28 9.83 17.13 8.34
C PHE A 28 10.55 15.78 8.19
N GLY A 29 11.23 15.30 9.23
CA GLY A 29 11.85 13.97 9.22
C GLY A 29 10.85 12.84 8.97
N GLN A 30 9.67 12.91 9.61
CA GLN A 30 8.58 11.96 9.38
C GLN A 30 8.01 12.06 7.95
N ALA A 31 7.93 13.28 7.40
CA ALA A 31 7.44 13.50 6.04
C ALA A 31 8.37 12.88 4.97
N HIS A 32 9.69 12.90 5.17
CA HIS A 32 10.64 12.27 4.24
C HIS A 32 10.52 10.75 4.24
N ALA A 33 10.49 10.10 5.42
CA ALA A 33 10.29 8.66 5.50
C ALA A 33 8.98 8.25 4.82
N PHE A 34 7.91 9.02 5.06
CA PHE A 34 6.63 8.82 4.39
C PHE A 34 6.71 8.95 2.86
N ALA A 35 7.43 9.94 2.33
CA ALA A 35 7.57 10.13 0.88
C ALA A 35 8.26 8.93 0.22
N PHE A 36 9.30 8.36 0.86
CA PHE A 36 9.95 7.15 0.36
C PHE A 36 9.02 5.94 0.39
N ASP A 37 8.22 5.78 1.45
CA ASP A 37 7.27 4.69 1.56
C ASP A 37 6.19 4.75 0.47
N MET A 38 5.67 5.95 0.22
CA MET A 38 4.70 6.18 -0.85
C MET A 38 5.31 5.97 -2.22
N ALA A 39 6.57 6.38 -2.44
CA ALA A 39 7.25 6.17 -3.71
C ALA A 39 7.47 4.67 -3.99
N GLU A 40 7.88 3.89 -2.98
CA GLU A 40 8.06 2.44 -3.13
C GLU A 40 6.72 1.77 -3.48
N ILE A 41 5.65 2.07 -2.76
CA ILE A 41 4.34 1.45 -3.01
C ILE A 41 3.75 1.87 -4.35
N SER A 42 3.90 3.15 -4.71
CA SER A 42 3.50 3.64 -6.04
C SER A 42 4.27 2.92 -7.14
N TYR A 43 5.58 2.72 -6.97
CA TYR A 43 6.41 2.00 -7.93
C TYR A 43 5.94 0.55 -8.12
N TYR A 44 5.74 -0.20 -7.03
CA TYR A 44 5.30 -1.60 -7.13
C TYR A 44 3.85 -1.74 -7.60
N SER A 45 2.95 -0.82 -7.25
CA SER A 45 1.59 -0.78 -7.79
C SER A 45 1.63 -0.54 -9.30
N ALA A 46 2.35 0.49 -9.75
CA ALA A 46 2.48 0.79 -11.18
C ALA A 46 3.16 -0.35 -11.95
N HIS A 47 4.16 -1.00 -11.35
CA HIS A 47 4.81 -2.16 -11.93
C HIS A 47 3.83 -3.34 -12.06
N MET A 48 3.05 -3.62 -11.02
CA MET A 48 2.00 -4.65 -11.06
C MET A 48 0.96 -4.32 -12.14
N ASP A 49 0.46 -3.09 -12.18
CA ASP A 49 -0.55 -2.66 -13.16
C ASP A 49 -0.04 -2.79 -14.60
N MET A 50 1.20 -2.37 -14.85
CA MET A 50 1.87 -2.54 -16.15
C MET A 50 1.95 -4.02 -16.56
N GLN A 51 2.37 -4.91 -15.65
CA GLN A 51 2.43 -6.34 -15.93
C GLN A 51 1.04 -6.97 -16.09
N MET A 52 0.03 -6.50 -15.37
CA MET A 52 -1.35 -6.96 -15.54
C MET A 52 -1.91 -6.59 -16.91
N SER A 53 -1.54 -5.43 -17.46
CA SER A 53 -1.95 -5.01 -18.81
C SER A 53 -1.17 -5.75 -19.90
N GLU A 54 0.17 -5.71 -19.84
CA GLU A 54 1.03 -6.07 -20.97
C GLU A 54 1.80 -7.39 -20.78
N GLY A 55 1.91 -7.83 -19.53
CA GLY A 55 2.74 -8.96 -19.14
C GLY A 55 2.16 -10.32 -19.54
N THR A 56 3.06 -11.32 -19.56
CA THR A 56 2.68 -12.73 -19.65
C THR A 56 2.12 -13.22 -18.31
N ASP A 57 1.46 -14.38 -18.28
CA ASP A 57 0.95 -14.94 -17.02
C ASP A 57 2.07 -15.13 -15.97
N ALA A 58 3.28 -15.49 -16.40
CA ALA A 58 4.43 -15.66 -15.51
C ALA A 58 4.92 -14.32 -14.92
N THR A 59 5.03 -13.28 -15.75
CA THR A 59 5.48 -11.96 -15.27
C THR A 59 4.42 -11.26 -14.42
N ARG A 60 3.12 -11.53 -14.67
CA ARG A 60 2.02 -11.13 -13.78
C ARG A 60 2.13 -11.78 -12.41
N GLU A 61 2.34 -13.10 -12.38
CA GLU A 61 2.49 -13.87 -11.14
C GLU A 61 3.68 -13.34 -10.32
N GLU A 62 4.83 -13.10 -10.96
CA GLU A 62 6.01 -12.48 -10.35
C GLU A 62 5.71 -11.09 -9.76
N ALA A 63 5.07 -10.21 -10.53
CA ALA A 63 4.75 -8.86 -10.09
C ALA A 63 3.78 -8.84 -8.90
N ILE A 64 2.79 -9.74 -8.89
CA ILE A 64 1.86 -9.87 -7.76
C ILE A 64 2.58 -10.40 -6.52
N HIS A 65 3.51 -11.35 -6.66
CA HIS A 65 4.34 -11.82 -5.55
C HIS A 65 5.25 -10.73 -4.99
N ALA A 66 5.87 -9.92 -5.86
CA ALA A 66 6.70 -8.79 -5.45
C ALA A 66 5.87 -7.75 -4.67
N PHE A 67 4.66 -7.44 -5.14
CA PHE A 67 3.73 -6.56 -4.43
C PHE A 67 3.31 -7.15 -3.07
N LEU A 68 2.97 -8.44 -2.99
CA LEU A 68 2.64 -9.10 -1.73
C LEU A 68 3.79 -9.05 -0.71
N ALA A 69 5.02 -9.28 -1.15
CA ALA A 69 6.20 -9.18 -0.29
C ALA A 69 6.40 -7.77 0.27
N LEU A 70 6.12 -6.74 -0.53
CA LEU A 70 6.11 -5.35 -0.07
C LEU A 70 5.01 -5.11 0.98
N VAL A 71 3.78 -5.55 0.69
CA VAL A 71 2.65 -5.38 1.62
C VAL A 71 2.92 -6.08 2.95
N GLU A 72 3.50 -7.29 2.93
CA GLU A 72 3.89 -8.04 4.12
C GLU A 72 4.95 -7.30 4.95
N LYS A 73 6.06 -6.87 4.31
CA LYS A 73 7.10 -6.04 4.94
C LYS A 73 6.52 -4.79 5.60
N ARG A 74 5.51 -4.17 4.99
CA ARG A 74 4.84 -2.97 5.52
C ARG A 74 3.83 -3.27 6.60
N SER A 75 3.29 -4.48 6.66
CA SER A 75 2.35 -4.88 7.70
C SER A 75 2.96 -4.84 9.11
N GLU A 76 4.28 -5.01 9.21
CA GLU A 76 5.06 -4.87 10.45
C GLU A 76 5.20 -3.41 10.90
N GLN A 77 5.02 -2.46 9.98
CA GLN A 77 5.24 -1.02 10.17
C GLN A 77 3.94 -0.23 10.01
N SER A 78 2.85 -0.67 10.66
CA SER A 78 1.55 -0.03 10.53
C SER A 78 1.63 1.48 10.84
N ASN A 79 1.23 2.31 9.89
CA ASN A 79 1.17 3.76 10.05
C ASN A 79 -0.24 4.28 9.68
N ALA A 80 -0.44 5.59 9.74
CA ALA A 80 -1.77 6.20 9.50
C ALA A 80 -2.35 5.88 8.11
N PHE A 81 -1.50 5.58 7.12
CA PHE A 81 -1.91 5.29 5.74
C PHE A 81 -2.00 3.77 5.49
N PHE A 82 -1.09 2.99 6.06
CA PHE A 82 -1.14 1.52 6.01
C PHE A 82 -1.91 0.95 7.18
N THR A 83 -3.21 1.22 7.16
CA THR A 83 -4.11 0.58 8.11
C THR A 83 -4.17 -0.92 7.82
N LYS A 84 -4.38 -1.73 8.88
CA LYS A 84 -4.57 -3.18 8.73
C LYS A 84 -5.65 -3.54 7.71
N LYS A 85 -6.68 -2.69 7.59
CA LYS A 85 -7.77 -2.85 6.63
C LYS A 85 -7.29 -2.72 5.17
N ILE A 86 -6.44 -1.74 4.87
CA ILE A 86 -5.88 -1.53 3.53
C ILE A 86 -4.97 -2.70 3.17
N ILE A 87 -4.01 -3.03 4.06
CA ILE A 87 -3.11 -4.19 3.90
C ILE A 87 -3.89 -5.47 3.64
N ALA A 88 -4.93 -5.74 4.44
CA ALA A 88 -5.77 -6.92 4.29
C ALA A 88 -6.54 -6.93 2.95
N THR A 89 -7.06 -5.77 2.53
CA THR A 89 -7.78 -5.64 1.26
C THR A 89 -6.84 -5.90 0.08
N ASP A 90 -5.69 -5.24 0.04
CA ASP A 90 -4.71 -5.39 -1.04
C ASP A 90 -4.16 -6.82 -1.10
N SER A 91 -3.87 -7.42 0.06
CA SER A 91 -3.43 -8.82 0.16
C SER A 91 -4.49 -9.79 -0.33
N ALA A 92 -5.77 -9.57 0.01
CA ALA A 92 -6.86 -10.42 -0.44
C ALA A 92 -7.05 -10.36 -1.96
N LEU A 93 -7.02 -9.16 -2.54
CA LEU A 93 -7.15 -8.96 -3.98
C LEU A 93 -5.96 -9.56 -4.74
N ALA A 94 -4.74 -9.34 -4.27
CA ALA A 94 -3.54 -9.92 -4.87
C ALA A 94 -3.56 -11.46 -4.84
N ASN A 95 -3.93 -12.08 -3.71
CA ASN A 95 -4.09 -13.54 -3.65
C ASN A 95 -5.21 -14.04 -4.57
N ALA A 96 -6.33 -13.32 -4.70
CA ALA A 96 -7.39 -13.71 -5.63
C ALA A 96 -6.96 -13.61 -7.10
N ARG A 97 -6.09 -12.66 -7.46
CA ARG A 97 -5.45 -12.60 -8.80
C ARG A 97 -4.53 -13.80 -9.04
N LEU A 98 -3.69 -14.16 -8.07
CA LEU A 98 -2.86 -15.38 -8.14
C LEU A 98 -3.72 -16.63 -8.32
N ALA A 99 -4.84 -16.72 -7.62
CA ALA A 99 -5.78 -17.83 -7.79
C ALA A 99 -6.33 -17.92 -9.23
N ALA A 100 -6.66 -16.78 -9.84
CA ALA A 100 -7.14 -16.73 -11.22
C ALA A 100 -6.05 -17.19 -12.21
N LEU A 101 -4.81 -16.76 -12.04
CA LEU A 101 -3.66 -17.20 -12.85
C LEU A 101 -3.39 -18.70 -12.67
N ALA A 102 -3.33 -19.19 -11.43
CA ALA A 102 -3.15 -20.60 -11.13
C ALA A 102 -4.25 -21.47 -11.76
N LYS A 103 -5.52 -21.02 -11.70
CA LYS A 103 -6.65 -21.71 -12.33
C LYS A 103 -6.50 -21.73 -13.86
N LYS A 104 -6.05 -20.64 -14.47
CA LYS A 104 -5.82 -20.53 -15.92
C LYS A 104 -4.78 -21.55 -16.41
N ARG A 105 -3.74 -21.82 -15.63
CA ARG A 105 -2.74 -22.89 -15.92
C ARG A 105 -3.14 -24.30 -15.46
N GLY A 106 -4.37 -24.51 -15.00
CA GLY A 106 -4.86 -25.81 -14.55
C GLY A 106 -4.37 -26.25 -13.17
N ALA A 107 -3.69 -25.38 -12.41
CA ALA A 107 -3.20 -25.67 -11.07
C ALA A 107 -4.32 -25.45 -10.01
N VAL A 108 -5.33 -26.33 -10.03
CA VAL A 108 -6.55 -26.19 -9.22
C VAL A 108 -6.27 -26.16 -7.71
N GLN A 109 -5.38 -27.02 -7.23
CA GLN A 109 -5.05 -27.07 -5.79
C GLN A 109 -4.38 -25.78 -5.33
N GLU A 110 -3.47 -25.24 -6.13
CA GLU A 110 -2.77 -24.01 -5.84
C GLU A 110 -3.71 -22.80 -5.89
N ALA A 111 -4.61 -22.75 -6.88
CA ALA A 111 -5.65 -21.73 -6.95
C ALA A 111 -6.52 -21.72 -5.68
N GLN A 112 -6.88 -22.90 -5.17
CA GLN A 112 -7.64 -23.01 -3.92
C GLN A 112 -6.85 -22.52 -2.71
N GLN A 113 -5.54 -22.79 -2.65
CA GLN A 113 -4.67 -22.27 -1.57
C GLN A 113 -4.64 -20.75 -1.58
N TYR A 114 -4.50 -20.13 -2.75
CA TYR A 114 -4.55 -18.67 -2.87
C TYR A 114 -5.92 -18.09 -2.48
N LEU A 115 -7.03 -18.71 -2.87
CA LEU A 115 -8.36 -18.27 -2.42
C LEU A 115 -8.54 -18.39 -0.91
N ASN A 116 -8.05 -19.47 -0.31
CA ASN A 116 -8.10 -19.64 1.14
C ASN A 116 -7.31 -18.53 1.86
N ARG A 117 -6.13 -18.16 1.33
CA ARG A 117 -5.37 -17.01 1.84
C ARG A 117 -6.15 -15.71 1.67
N ALA A 118 -6.75 -15.47 0.51
CA ALA A 118 -7.57 -14.27 0.29
C ALA A 118 -8.72 -14.16 1.31
N VAL A 119 -9.44 -15.26 1.55
CA VAL A 119 -10.54 -15.32 2.53
C VAL A 119 -10.06 -15.13 3.97
N SER A 120 -8.83 -15.54 4.30
CA SER A 120 -8.28 -15.35 5.65
C SER A 120 -8.17 -13.89 6.08
N PHE A 121 -8.13 -12.94 5.13
CA PHE A 121 -8.11 -11.50 5.38
C PHE A 121 -9.50 -10.88 5.63
N CYS A 122 -10.57 -11.63 5.39
CA CYS A 122 -11.95 -11.14 5.53
C CYS A 122 -12.26 -10.46 6.87
N PRO A 123 -11.85 -10.99 8.04
CA PRO A 123 -12.12 -10.33 9.33
C PRO A 123 -11.50 -8.93 9.46
N GLN A 124 -10.41 -8.67 8.73
CA GLN A 124 -9.65 -7.42 8.79
C GLN A 124 -10.15 -6.38 7.77
N MET A 125 -10.76 -6.83 6.67
CA MET A 125 -11.33 -5.98 5.63
C MET A 125 -12.61 -5.25 6.07
N GLY A 126 -13.35 -5.81 7.04
CA GLY A 126 -14.60 -5.22 7.52
C GLY A 126 -15.74 -5.24 6.49
N TRP A 127 -15.68 -6.16 5.52
CA TRP A 127 -16.76 -6.37 4.54
C TRP A 127 -17.85 -7.24 5.17
N LYS A 128 -19.13 -6.86 4.99
CA LYS A 128 -20.26 -7.61 5.56
C LYS A 128 -20.40 -9.02 4.98
N ASP A 129 -20.24 -9.14 3.66
CA ASP A 129 -20.18 -10.44 2.99
C ASP A 129 -18.81 -10.55 2.32
N CYS A 130 -17.94 -11.32 2.93
CA CYS A 130 -16.62 -11.63 2.43
C CYS A 130 -16.54 -13.13 2.17
N SER A 131 -16.53 -13.52 0.90
CA SER A 131 -16.40 -14.90 0.42
C SER A 131 -15.41 -14.96 -0.73
N ALA A 132 -14.90 -16.15 -1.05
CA ALA A 132 -13.98 -16.34 -2.16
C ALA A 132 -14.60 -15.84 -3.48
N GLU A 133 -15.87 -16.14 -3.72
CA GLU A 133 -16.60 -15.75 -4.92
C GLU A 133 -16.71 -14.23 -5.04
N LYS A 134 -16.98 -13.53 -3.94
CA LYS A 134 -17.14 -12.07 -3.93
C LYS A 134 -15.79 -11.36 -4.12
N ILE A 135 -14.72 -11.88 -3.53
CA ILE A 135 -13.35 -11.36 -3.75
C ILE A 135 -12.94 -11.59 -5.21
N SER A 136 -13.14 -12.80 -5.74
CA SER A 136 -12.85 -13.10 -7.15
C SER A 136 -13.69 -12.27 -8.12
N HIS A 137 -14.97 -12.04 -7.81
CA HIS A 137 -15.82 -11.16 -8.60
C HIS A 137 -15.28 -9.72 -8.60
N MET A 138 -14.88 -9.20 -7.45
CA MET A 138 -14.29 -7.87 -7.33
C MET A 138 -13.01 -7.75 -8.18
N VAL A 139 -12.09 -8.70 -8.06
CA VAL A 139 -10.87 -8.73 -8.89
C VAL A 139 -11.22 -8.76 -10.38
N ASN A 140 -12.15 -9.62 -10.78
CA ASN A 140 -12.59 -9.68 -12.18
C ASN A 140 -13.22 -8.38 -12.66
N GLN A 141 -13.89 -7.61 -11.80
CA GLN A 141 -14.40 -6.29 -12.15
C GLN A 141 -13.28 -5.27 -12.30
N LEU A 142 -12.37 -5.20 -11.32
CA LEU A 142 -11.23 -4.28 -11.35
C LEU A 142 -10.33 -4.51 -12.58
N ASP A 143 -10.06 -5.79 -12.90
CA ASP A 143 -9.22 -6.15 -14.03
C ASP A 143 -9.95 -5.95 -15.39
N LYS A 144 -11.29 -5.96 -15.42
CA LYS A 144 -12.08 -5.68 -16.62
C LYS A 144 -12.31 -4.19 -16.87
N GLU A 145 -12.50 -3.43 -15.80
CA GLU A 145 -12.79 -2.01 -15.89
C GLU A 145 -11.60 -1.22 -16.40
N ASP A 146 -10.41 -1.84 -16.46
CA ASP A 146 -9.20 -1.36 -17.13
C ASP A 146 -9.13 0.17 -17.07
N ILE A 147 -9.29 0.69 -15.85
CA ILE A 147 -9.54 2.12 -15.57
C ILE A 147 -8.31 2.96 -16.01
N PHE A 148 -7.24 2.26 -16.40
CA PHE A 148 -5.95 2.74 -16.86
C PHE A 148 -5.69 2.48 -18.35
N LYS A 149 -6.62 1.89 -19.12
CA LYS A 149 -6.62 2.08 -20.57
C LYS A 149 -6.85 3.56 -20.79
N ALA A 150 -5.73 4.26 -20.94
CA ALA A 150 -5.69 5.65 -21.34
C ALA A 150 -6.74 5.83 -22.43
N GLN A 151 -7.61 6.82 -22.25
CA GLN A 151 -8.47 7.28 -23.32
C GLN A 151 -7.55 7.68 -24.48
N ASP A 152 -7.21 6.74 -25.34
CA ASP A 152 -6.71 7.01 -26.68
C ASP A 152 -7.91 7.58 -27.43
N THR A 153 -8.16 8.85 -27.16
CA THR A 153 -9.00 9.76 -27.93
C THR A 153 -8.63 9.62 -29.40
N GLN A 154 -9.57 9.12 -30.19
CA GLN A 154 -9.63 9.27 -31.64
C GLN A 154 -9.63 10.74 -32.06
#